data_AF-A0A945ZE89-F1
#
_entry.id   AF-A0A945ZE89-F1
#
_cell.length_a   1.000
_cell.length_b   1.000
_cell.length_c   1.000
_cell.angle_alpha   90.00
_cell.angle_beta   90.00
_cell.angle_gamma   90.00
#
_symmetry.space_group_name_H-M   'P 1'
#
loop_
_entity.id
_entity.type
_entity.pdbx_description
1 polymer ?
#
loop_
_entity_poly.entity_id
_entity_poly.type
_entity_poly.pdbx_seq_one_letter_code
_entity_poly.pdbx_strand_id
1 'polypeptide(L)' 'PADRAAVYAKNQARWGKSWIMLANPTYGSWEGASFGFNWKMKSDKKRAMKYEIMTDWPGPKK' A
#
# COMPACT_ATOMS: atom_id res chain seq x y z
N PRO A 1 -6.06 -2.09 -1.51
CA PRO A 1 -5.49 -0.96 -0.73
C PRO A 1 -6.54 -0.09 -0.02
N ALA A 2 -7.62 0.27 -0.73
CA ALA A 2 -8.71 1.12 -0.21
C ALA A 2 -9.30 0.66 1.14
N ASP A 3 -9.58 -0.64 1.30
CA ASP A 3 -10.17 -1.16 2.55
C ASP A 3 -9.27 -0.93 3.78
N ARG A 4 -7.94 -0.99 3.59
CA ARG A 4 -6.97 -0.72 4.67
C ARG A 4 -6.96 0.75 5.05
N ALA A 5 -7.09 1.66 4.07
CA ALA A 5 -7.23 3.09 4.32
C ALA A 5 -8.54 3.40 5.06
N ALA A 6 -9.63 2.70 4.74
CA ALA A 6 -10.90 2.82 5.46
C ALA A 6 -10.80 2.36 6.93
N VAL A 7 -10.12 1.24 7.20
CA VAL A 7 -9.84 0.78 8.58
C VAL A 7 -8.99 1.80 9.34
N TYR A 8 -7.96 2.35 8.69
CA TYR A 8 -7.15 3.42 9.27
C TYR A 8 -8.00 4.63 9.67
N ALA A 9 -8.85 5.13 8.75
CA ALA A 9 -9.72 6.28 8.98
C ALA A 9 -10.75 6.02 10.09
N LYS A 10 -11.42 4.86 10.08
CA LYS A 10 -12.43 4.49 11.08
C LYS A 10 -11.87 4.36 12.51
N ASN A 11 -10.58 4.09 12.65
CA ASN A 11 -9.94 3.79 13.94
C ASN A 11 -8.90 4.83 14.36
N GLN A 12 -8.96 6.05 13.83
CA GLN A 12 -7.94 7.09 14.07
C GLN A 12 -7.59 7.29 15.55
N ALA A 13 -8.58 7.26 16.44
CA ALA A 13 -8.39 7.46 17.88
C ALA A 13 -7.55 6.37 18.58
N ARG A 14 -7.33 5.21 17.95
CA ARG A 14 -6.62 4.07 18.53
C ARG A 14 -5.12 4.09 18.25
N TRP A 15 -4.71 4.63 17.10
CA TRP A 15 -3.31 4.69 16.69
C TRP A 15 -2.50 5.55 17.66
N GLY A 16 -1.31 5.08 18.03
CA GLY A 16 -0.43 5.73 19.02
C GLY A 16 -0.89 5.59 20.47
N LYS A 17 -1.98 4.86 20.74
CA LYS A 17 -2.49 4.59 22.10
C LYS A 17 -2.61 3.10 22.37
N SER A 18 -3.63 2.47 21.78
CA SER A 18 -3.86 1.02 21.91
C SER A 18 -3.26 0.24 20.74
N TRP A 19 -3.10 0.89 19.59
CA TRP A 19 -2.47 0.34 18.40
C TRP A 19 -1.19 1.11 18.10
N ILE A 20 -0.04 0.48 18.34
CA ILE A 20 1.26 1.07 18.09
C ILE A 20 1.81 0.53 16.77
N MET A 21 2.15 1.43 15.85
CA MET A 21 2.67 1.09 14.53
C MET A 21 4.15 1.43 14.43
N LEU A 22 4.94 0.46 13.98
CA LEU A 22 6.35 0.66 13.64
C LEU A 22 6.48 0.74 12.13
N ALA A 23 7.33 1.65 11.65
CA ALA A 23 7.57 1.81 10.22
C ALA A 23 8.28 0.56 9.65
N ASN A 24 7.69 -0.05 8.63
CA ASN A 24 8.33 -1.08 7.82
C ASN A 24 8.04 -0.84 6.33
N PRO A 25 8.89 -0.07 5.64
CA PRO A 25 8.76 0.18 4.21
C PRO A 25 9.33 -0.97 3.35
N THR A 26 10.02 -1.95 3.95
CA THR A 26 10.73 -2.98 3.19
C THR A 26 9.84 -4.14 2.76
N TYR A 27 8.89 -4.55 3.60
CA TYR A 27 7.96 -5.63 3.30
C TYR A 27 6.69 -5.56 4.16
N GLY A 28 5.69 -6.34 3.79
CA GLY A 28 4.49 -6.56 4.61
C GLY A 28 3.26 -6.88 3.76
N SER A 29 2.12 -7.09 4.42
CA SER A 29 0.86 -7.36 3.73
C SER A 29 0.40 -6.20 2.82
N TRP A 30 0.92 -4.99 3.02
CA TRP A 30 0.72 -3.86 2.13
C TRP A 30 1.30 -4.09 0.73
N GLU A 31 2.36 -4.89 0.60
CA GLU A 31 2.94 -5.26 -0.69
C GLU A 31 1.99 -6.18 -1.46
N GLY A 32 1.51 -7.25 -0.83
CA GLY A 32 0.57 -8.18 -1.46
C GLY A 32 -0.71 -7.50 -1.94
N ALA A 33 -1.16 -6.46 -1.23
CA ALA A 33 -2.33 -5.68 -1.60
C ALA A 33 -2.19 -4.95 -2.96
N SER A 34 -0.96 -4.74 -3.46
CA SER A 34 -0.71 -4.11 -4.77
C SER A 34 -1.01 -5.03 -5.96
N PHE A 35 -1.08 -6.34 -5.74
CA PHE A 35 -1.32 -7.33 -6.80
C PHE A 35 -2.39 -8.37 -6.42
N GLY A 36 -3.32 -7.99 -5.53
CA GLY A 36 -4.42 -8.84 -5.11
C GLY A 36 -3.99 -10.12 -4.39
N PHE A 37 -2.85 -10.09 -3.70
CA PHE A 37 -2.28 -11.23 -2.96
C PHE A 37 -1.99 -12.47 -3.83
N ASN A 38 -1.92 -12.33 -5.15
CA ASN A 38 -1.58 -13.43 -6.03
C ASN A 38 -0.05 -13.66 -6.08
N TRP A 39 0.47 -14.33 -5.07
CA TRP A 39 1.88 -14.65 -4.95
C TRP A 39 2.39 -15.65 -6.01
N LYS A 40 1.49 -16.31 -6.75
CA LYS A 40 1.86 -17.24 -7.83
C LYS A 40 2.21 -16.52 -9.14
N MET A 41 1.96 -15.21 -9.26
CA MET A 41 2.35 -14.45 -10.45
C MET A 41 3.88 -14.34 -10.59
N LYS A 42 4.35 -14.24 -11.85
CA LYS A 42 5.73 -13.92 -12.17
C LYS A 42 6.13 -12.55 -11.59
N SER A 43 7.39 -12.43 -11.18
CA SER A 43 7.93 -11.24 -10.50
C SER A 43 7.76 -9.97 -11.33
N ASP A 44 7.99 -10.03 -12.64
CA ASP A 44 7.85 -8.86 -13.53
C ASP A 44 6.42 -8.35 -13.59
N LYS A 45 5.44 -9.27 -13.60
CA LYS A 45 4.01 -8.91 -13.57
C LYS A 45 3.62 -8.25 -12.25
N LYS A 46 4.13 -8.77 -11.11
CA LYS A 46 3.94 -8.13 -9.79
C LYS A 46 4.53 -6.72 -9.76
N ARG A 47 5.72 -6.54 -10.35
CA ARG A 47 6.39 -5.24 -10.44
C ARG A 47 5.61 -4.25 -11.30
N ALA A 48 5.10 -4.67 -12.46
CA ALA A 48 4.26 -3.83 -13.32
C ALA A 48 3.00 -3.33 -12.59
N MET A 49 2.24 -4.23 -11.95
CA MET A 49 1.04 -3.84 -11.20
C MET A 49 1.35 -2.88 -10.04
N LYS A 50 2.51 -3.00 -9.39
CA LYS A 50 2.95 -2.04 -8.37
C LYS A 50 3.11 -0.64 -8.94
N TYR A 51 3.69 -0.50 -10.14
CA TYR A 51 3.84 0.80 -10.79
C TYR A 51 2.49 1.36 -11.27
N GLU A 52 1.61 0.52 -11.81
CA GLU A 52 0.29 0.93 -12.32
C GLU A 52 -0.61 1.58 -11.25
N ILE A 53 -0.42 1.24 -9.97
CA ILE A 53 -1.18 1.83 -8.86
C ILE A 53 -0.54 3.09 -8.27
N MET A 54 0.66 3.48 -8.73
CA MET A 54 1.33 4.68 -8.23
C MET A 54 0.65 5.93 -8.79
N THR A 55 0.49 6.93 -7.94
CA THR A 55 0.04 8.25 -8.37
C THR A 55 1.26 9.11 -8.63
N ASP A 56 1.64 9.23 -9.90
CA ASP A 56 2.84 9.93 -10.31
C ASP A 56 2.61 11.44 -10.42
N TRP A 57 3.65 12.22 -10.10
CA TRP A 57 3.62 13.66 -10.32
C TRP A 57 3.76 13.97 -11.82
N PRO A 58 2.83 14.73 -12.44
CA PRO A 58 2.86 15.01 -13.88
C PRO A 58 3.98 15.99 -14.30
N GLY A 59 4.79 16.48 -13.37
CA GLY A 59 5.77 17.53 -13.61
C GLY A 59 5.15 18.93 -13.66
N PRO A 60 5.99 19.99 -13.70
CA PRO A 60 5.50 21.35 -13.89
C PRO A 60 4.87 21.50 -15.28
N LYS A 61 3.72 22.19 -15.35
CA LYS A 61 3.16 22.61 -16.64
C LYS A 61 4.06 23.71 -17.21
N LYS A 62 4.51 23.52 -18.45
CA LYS A 62 5.24 24.55 -19.20
C LYS A 62 4.33 25.73 -19.52
#